data_AF-D1B2W0-F1
#
_entry.id   AF-D1B2W0-F1
#
_cell.length_a   1.000
_cell.length_b   1.000
_cell.length_c   1.000
_cell.angle_alpha   90.00
_cell.angle_beta   90.00
_cell.angle_gamma   90.00
#
_symmetry.space_group_name_H-M   'P 1'
#
loop_
_entity.id
_entity.type
_entity.pdbx_description
1 polymer ?
#
loop_
_entity_poly.entity_id
_entity_poly.type
_entity_poly.pdbx_seq_one_letter_code
_entity_poly.pdbx_strand_id
1 'polypeptide(L)'
;MTHNRFEELEKRCKTLYKKQLLKIGAGVIGVGVVCVGSILSLKQTPPQEVLVSQTLSLPLSEEAQTPKPHERVEDVNETVVEVVEVEKEPEAFNEPVLFLAPHFTPKKKAKLPQKEIEAANHLLHTERVLMNHFQQMSNYENAYALAQFYFEQKAYYEAIAWTKKANKLNPNSDVTWLIYAKSKFALGEVEVAIDALERILEYIKSKELQELLEFYKGQQ
;
A
#
# COMPACT_ATOMS: atom_id res chain seq x y z
N MET A 1 -30.72 37.47 1.38
CA MET A 1 -29.63 37.49 2.39
C MET A 1 -28.65 36.32 2.27
N THR A 2 -28.40 35.78 1.06
CA THR A 2 -27.57 34.56 0.87
C THR A 2 -26.23 34.82 0.18
N HIS A 3 -26.13 35.84 -0.68
CA HIS A 3 -24.95 36.09 -1.51
C HIS A 3 -23.68 36.40 -0.70
N ASN A 4 -23.76 37.31 0.27
CA ASN A 4 -22.62 37.74 1.09
C ASN A 4 -21.98 36.58 1.90
N ARG A 5 -22.77 35.55 2.27
CA ARG A 5 -22.25 34.34 2.94
C ARG A 5 -21.45 33.44 2.00
N PHE A 6 -21.79 33.43 0.71
CA PHE A 6 -21.08 32.65 -0.30
C PHE A 6 -19.72 33.28 -0.62
N GLU A 7 -19.67 34.59 -0.82
CA GLU A 7 -18.43 35.35 -1.07
C GLU A 7 -17.45 35.22 0.11
N GLU A 8 -17.95 35.25 1.35
CA GLU A 8 -17.12 35.02 2.53
C GLU A 8 -16.53 33.60 2.59
N LEU A 9 -17.29 32.58 2.18
CA LEU A 9 -16.81 31.19 2.11
C LEU A 9 -15.75 31.02 1.03
N GLU A 10 -15.92 31.61 -0.15
CA GLU A 10 -14.92 31.56 -1.23
C GLU A 10 -13.61 32.21 -0.78
N LYS A 11 -13.69 33.39 -0.14
CA LYS A 11 -12.54 34.11 0.41
C LYS A 11 -11.80 33.30 1.48
N ARG A 12 -12.54 32.63 2.38
CA ARG A 12 -11.97 31.72 3.40
C ARG A 12 -11.28 30.51 2.74
N CYS A 13 -11.92 29.87 1.76
CA CYS A 13 -11.37 28.71 1.04
C CYS A 13 -10.06 29.06 0.30
N LYS A 14 -10.05 30.17 -0.46
CA LYS A 14 -8.86 30.68 -1.15
C LYS A 14 -7.70 31.00 -0.21
N THR A 15 -8.00 31.41 1.03
CA THR A 15 -7.00 31.68 2.07
C THR A 15 -6.43 30.39 2.67
N LEU A 16 -7.26 29.35 2.87
CA LEU A 16 -6.81 28.04 3.34
C LEU A 16 -5.95 27.32 2.29
N TYR A 17 -6.38 27.30 1.03
CA TYR A 17 -5.63 26.71 -0.08
C TYR A 17 -4.21 27.28 -0.21
N LYS A 18 -4.07 28.62 -0.17
CA LYS A 18 -2.76 29.29 -0.17
C LYS A 18 -1.88 28.88 1.01
N LYS A 19 -2.43 28.78 2.22
CA LYS A 19 -1.69 28.35 3.43
C LYS A 19 -1.23 26.90 3.33
N GLN A 20 -2.04 26.02 2.74
CA GLN A 20 -1.70 24.61 2.56
C GLN A 20 -0.62 24.42 1.49
N LEU A 21 -0.72 25.14 0.36
CA LEU A 21 0.29 25.14 -0.69
C LEU A 21 1.65 25.66 -0.18
N LEU A 22 1.65 26.73 0.63
CA LEU A 22 2.87 27.29 1.24
C LEU A 22 3.57 26.26 2.16
N LYS A 23 2.80 25.52 2.98
CA LYS A 23 3.35 24.46 3.85
C LYS A 23 3.97 23.31 3.05
N ILE A 24 3.31 22.86 1.98
CA ILE A 24 3.84 21.80 1.11
C ILE A 24 5.13 22.28 0.42
N GLY A 25 5.14 23.50 -0.13
CA GLY A 25 6.32 24.09 -0.75
C GLY A 25 7.51 24.18 0.20
N ALA A 26 7.31 24.64 1.44
CA ALA A 26 8.36 24.68 2.46
C ALA A 26 8.92 23.28 2.79
N GLY A 27 8.06 22.26 2.85
CA GLY A 27 8.48 20.86 3.05
C GLY A 27 9.35 20.34 1.90
N VAL A 28 8.93 20.56 0.65
CA VAL A 28 9.69 20.14 -0.55
C VAL A 28 11.05 20.82 -0.62
N ILE A 29 11.13 22.13 -0.33
CA ILE A 29 12.41 22.86 -0.27
C ILE A 29 13.33 22.28 0.81
N GLY A 30 12.79 21.98 2.00
CA GLY A 30 13.56 21.36 3.09
C GLY A 30 14.15 20.00 2.71
N VAL A 31 13.34 19.12 2.09
CA VAL A 31 13.83 17.82 1.58
C VAL A 31 14.90 18.02 0.51
N GLY A 32 14.72 18.97 -0.40
CA GLY A 32 15.73 19.30 -1.43
C GLY A 32 17.09 19.69 -0.84
N VAL A 33 17.10 20.53 0.20
CA VAL A 33 18.34 20.95 0.89
C VAL A 33 19.01 19.77 1.59
N VAL A 34 18.24 18.88 2.25
CA VAL A 34 18.80 17.67 2.88
C VAL A 34 19.40 16.72 1.84
N CYS A 35 18.71 16.50 0.71
CA CYS A 35 19.23 15.67 -0.38
C CYS A 35 20.53 16.23 -0.99
N VAL A 36 20.58 17.53 -1.28
CA VAL A 36 21.80 18.18 -1.78
C VAL A 36 22.93 18.13 -0.75
N GLY A 37 22.62 18.34 0.54
CA GLY A 37 23.57 18.18 1.65
C GLY A 37 24.19 16.79 1.68
N SER A 38 23.39 15.72 1.63
CA SER A 38 23.89 14.34 1.57
C SER A 38 24.77 14.09 0.34
N ILE A 39 24.41 14.62 -0.84
CA ILE A 39 25.20 14.48 -2.07
C ILE A 39 26.56 15.19 -1.94
N LEU A 40 26.63 16.32 -1.25
CA LEU A 40 27.89 17.04 -0.99
C LEU A 40 28.74 16.32 0.06
N SER A 41 28.16 15.81 1.14
CA SER A 41 28.87 15.00 2.15
C SER A 41 29.49 13.74 1.55
N LEU A 42 28.79 13.07 0.63
CA LEU A 42 29.31 11.90 -0.11
C LEU A 42 30.48 12.22 -1.05
N LYS A 43 30.70 13.49 -1.41
CA LYS A 43 31.85 13.94 -2.21
C LYS A 43 33.07 14.36 -1.38
N GLN A 44 32.96 14.42 -0.06
CA GLN A 44 34.03 14.92 0.83
C GLN A 44 34.88 13.80 1.47
N THR A 45 34.68 12.52 1.14
CA THR A 45 35.60 11.45 1.55
C THR A 45 36.84 11.42 0.64
N PRO A 46 38.05 11.77 1.12
CA PRO A 46 39.27 11.61 0.33
C PRO A 46 39.59 10.12 0.13
N PRO A 47 40.23 9.73 -0.99
CA PRO A 47 40.67 8.35 -1.20
C PRO A 47 41.72 7.94 -0.17
N GLN A 48 41.61 6.72 0.39
CA GLN A 48 42.70 6.16 1.18
C GLN A 48 43.89 5.81 0.28
N GLU A 49 45.09 6.22 0.71
CA GLU A 49 46.33 5.79 0.07
C GLU A 49 46.60 4.31 0.35
N VAL A 50 46.87 3.58 -0.73
CA VAL A 50 47.39 2.21 -0.68
C VAL A 50 48.88 2.27 -0.36
N LEU A 51 49.29 2.03 0.88
CA LEU A 51 50.69 1.78 1.20
C LEU A 51 51.01 0.28 1.16
N VAL A 52 51.74 -0.09 0.11
CA VAL A 52 52.29 -1.44 -0.09
C VAL A 52 53.33 -1.75 0.99
N SER A 53 53.28 -2.96 1.54
CA SER A 53 54.45 -3.59 2.15
C SER A 53 54.47 -5.07 1.78
N GLN A 54 55.51 -5.48 1.08
CA GLN A 54 55.72 -6.85 0.64
C GLN A 54 56.43 -7.63 1.75
N THR A 55 55.85 -8.75 2.18
CA THR A 55 56.64 -9.87 2.73
C THR A 55 56.24 -11.17 2.04
N LEU A 56 57.23 -11.70 1.33
CA LEU A 56 57.22 -12.88 0.49
C LEU A 56 57.10 -14.18 1.31
N SER A 57 56.01 -14.95 1.15
CA SER A 57 56.03 -16.42 1.18
C SER A 57 54.67 -17.08 0.85
N LEU A 58 54.68 -17.89 -0.21
CA LEU A 58 53.73 -18.97 -0.55
C LEU A 58 54.61 -20.14 -1.06
N PRO A 59 54.15 -21.41 -1.14
CA PRO A 59 52.79 -21.91 -0.92
C PRO A 59 52.72 -23.11 0.07
N LEU A 60 51.52 -23.68 0.26
CA LEU A 60 51.13 -25.05 -0.14
C LEU A 60 49.97 -25.61 0.72
N SER A 61 49.00 -26.30 0.08
CA SER A 61 48.05 -27.26 0.68
C SER A 61 47.02 -26.71 1.72
N GLU A 62 45.83 -27.30 1.97
CA GLU A 62 45.02 -28.35 1.31
C GLU A 62 43.63 -28.45 2.01
N GLU A 63 42.70 -29.21 1.42
CA GLU A 63 41.41 -29.70 1.98
C GLU A 63 40.38 -28.73 2.65
N ALA A 64 39.33 -28.43 1.88
CA ALA A 64 37.98 -29.01 1.99
C ALA A 64 37.22 -29.17 3.35
N GLN A 65 35.89 -28.94 3.23
CA GLN A 65 34.75 -29.47 4.02
C GLN A 65 34.11 -28.63 5.17
N THR A 66 32.78 -28.54 5.00
CA THR A 66 31.65 -28.19 5.88
C THR A 66 31.50 -29.12 7.12
N PRO A 67 30.51 -29.00 8.05
CA PRO A 67 29.33 -28.10 8.13
C PRO A 67 29.01 -27.49 9.55
N LYS A 68 27.85 -26.80 9.64
CA LYS A 68 27.04 -26.49 10.86
C LYS A 68 26.75 -27.74 11.73
N PRO A 69 26.43 -27.64 13.05
CA PRO A 69 25.05 -27.29 13.48
C PRO A 69 24.84 -26.62 14.88
N HIS A 70 23.55 -26.38 15.18
CA HIS A 70 22.91 -25.80 16.38
C HIS A 70 23.31 -26.30 17.78
N GLU A 71 23.39 -25.35 18.73
CA GLU A 71 22.68 -25.31 20.04
C GLU A 71 22.88 -23.92 20.70
N ARG A 72 22.27 -23.46 21.83
CA ARG A 72 21.19 -23.95 22.73
C ARG A 72 20.28 -22.78 23.21
N VAL A 73 19.06 -23.14 23.61
CA VAL A 73 17.99 -22.47 24.38
C VAL A 73 18.39 -21.85 25.75
N GLU A 74 17.83 -20.68 26.05
CA GLU A 74 17.41 -20.19 27.40
C GLU A 74 15.92 -19.80 27.22
N ASP A 75 14.88 -20.24 27.95
CA ASP A 75 14.63 -20.59 29.38
C ASP A 75 14.19 -19.41 30.26
N VAL A 76 13.24 -19.67 31.18
CA VAL A 76 12.75 -18.81 32.29
C VAL A 76 11.91 -17.56 31.90
N ASN A 77 10.74 -17.22 32.47
CA ASN A 77 9.69 -17.95 33.22
C ASN A 77 8.37 -17.10 33.26
N GLU A 78 7.23 -17.76 33.53
CA GLU A 78 6.30 -17.48 34.65
C GLU A 78 6.23 -16.03 35.24
N THR A 79 5.08 -15.39 35.53
CA THR A 79 3.80 -15.91 36.07
C THR A 79 2.63 -14.93 35.87
N VAL A 80 1.41 -15.48 35.91
CA VAL A 80 0.08 -14.83 36.07
C VAL A 80 0.05 -13.61 37.00
N VAL A 81 -0.71 -12.57 36.59
CA VAL A 81 -1.42 -11.66 37.52
C VAL A 81 -2.86 -11.48 37.07
N GLU A 82 -3.78 -12.03 37.86
CA GLU A 82 -5.23 -11.88 37.79
C GLU A 82 -5.65 -10.74 38.72
N VAL A 83 -6.14 -9.60 38.21
CA VAL A 83 -6.76 -8.54 39.04
C VAL A 83 -7.93 -7.86 38.32
N VAL A 84 -9.13 -8.29 38.73
CA VAL A 84 -10.33 -7.49 39.02
C VAL A 84 -11.02 -6.72 37.87
N GLU A 85 -12.19 -7.27 37.54
CA GLU A 85 -13.35 -6.62 36.94
C GLU A 85 -13.86 -5.44 37.80
N VAL A 86 -13.99 -4.25 37.22
CA VAL A 86 -14.64 -3.09 37.86
C VAL A 86 -15.69 -2.53 36.90
N GLU A 87 -16.95 -2.84 37.16
CA GLU A 87 -18.08 -2.12 36.56
C GLU A 87 -17.98 -0.63 36.92
N LYS A 88 -18.01 0.24 35.90
CA LYS A 88 -18.30 1.66 36.08
C LYS A 88 -19.55 2.04 35.32
N GLU A 89 -20.61 2.21 36.09
CA GLU A 89 -21.84 2.88 35.70
C GLU A 89 -21.52 4.28 35.13
N PRO A 90 -22.09 4.69 33.98
CA PRO A 90 -21.74 5.95 33.35
C PRO A 90 -22.45 7.13 34.03
N GLU A 91 -21.73 7.89 34.85
CA GLU A 91 -22.25 9.15 35.41
C GLU A 91 -22.63 10.15 34.31
N ALA A 92 -23.78 10.81 34.51
CA ALA A 92 -24.34 11.75 33.55
C ALA A 92 -23.57 13.08 33.53
N PHE A 93 -22.70 13.26 32.53
CA PHE A 93 -22.04 14.53 32.24
C PHE A 93 -23.06 15.59 31.78
N ASN A 94 -23.55 16.39 32.72
CA ASN A 94 -24.41 17.55 32.47
C ASN A 94 -23.57 18.77 32.03
N GLU A 95 -23.00 18.73 30.83
CA GLU A 95 -22.47 19.94 30.19
C GLU A 95 -23.60 20.71 29.48
N PRO A 96 -23.63 22.06 29.58
CA PRO A 96 -24.63 22.88 28.90
C PRO A 96 -24.38 22.90 27.39
N VAL A 97 -25.00 21.94 26.69
CA VAL A 97 -24.93 21.83 25.23
C VAL A 97 -25.39 23.11 24.56
N LEU A 98 -24.54 23.62 23.66
CA LEU A 98 -24.75 24.85 22.90
C LEU A 98 -26.07 24.74 22.10
N PHE A 99 -27.06 25.56 22.47
CA PHE A 99 -28.49 25.52 22.07
C PHE A 99 -28.78 25.69 20.55
N LEU A 100 -27.76 25.64 19.69
CA LEU A 100 -27.87 25.79 18.25
C LEU A 100 -27.71 24.47 17.48
N ALA A 101 -27.40 23.36 18.15
CA ALA A 101 -27.46 22.03 17.55
C ALA A 101 -28.93 21.60 17.42
N PRO A 102 -29.45 21.31 16.21
CA PRO A 102 -30.78 20.74 16.06
C PRO A 102 -30.87 19.43 16.83
N HIS A 103 -31.91 19.25 17.67
CA HIS A 103 -32.13 17.99 18.37
C HIS A 103 -32.35 16.84 17.38
N PHE A 104 -31.28 16.11 17.07
CA PHE A 104 -31.33 14.94 16.22
C PHE A 104 -31.97 13.80 17.00
N THR A 105 -33.31 13.76 17.02
CA THR A 105 -34.03 12.59 17.51
C THR A 105 -33.66 11.41 16.61
N PRO A 106 -33.07 10.32 17.15
CA PRO A 106 -32.62 9.21 16.33
C PRO A 106 -33.85 8.51 15.75
N LYS A 107 -34.18 8.83 14.49
CA LYS A 107 -35.27 8.17 13.77
C LYS A 107 -35.01 6.67 13.76
N LYS A 108 -36.05 5.93 14.18
CA LYS A 108 -36.18 4.47 14.30
C LYS A 108 -35.10 3.70 13.50
N LYS A 109 -34.22 2.98 14.21
CA LYS A 109 -33.08 2.23 13.64
C LYS A 109 -33.47 1.52 12.34
N ALA A 110 -32.96 1.99 11.20
CA ALA A 110 -33.14 1.34 9.92
C ALA A 110 -32.43 -0.02 9.97
N LYS A 111 -33.20 -1.10 9.92
CA LYS A 111 -32.66 -2.46 9.95
C LYS A 111 -32.14 -2.79 8.54
N LEU A 112 -30.82 -2.80 8.36
CA LEU A 112 -30.20 -3.26 7.10
C LEU A 112 -30.73 -4.68 6.75
N PRO A 113 -30.93 -4.98 5.47
CA PRO A 113 -31.38 -6.31 5.05
C PRO A 113 -30.29 -7.35 5.39
N GLN A 114 -30.68 -8.41 6.11
CA GLN A 114 -29.75 -9.40 6.67
C GLN A 114 -28.87 -10.05 5.59
N LYS A 115 -29.44 -10.28 4.39
CA LYS A 115 -28.75 -10.85 3.23
C LYS A 115 -27.53 -10.03 2.77
N GLU A 116 -27.57 -8.69 2.85
CA GLU A 116 -26.44 -7.83 2.47
C GLU A 116 -25.32 -7.91 3.52
N ILE A 117 -25.68 -8.02 4.80
CA ILE A 117 -24.74 -8.19 5.91
C ILE A 117 -24.04 -9.56 5.80
N GLU A 118 -24.79 -10.63 5.52
CA GLU A 118 -24.25 -11.97 5.31
C GLU A 118 -23.28 -12.03 4.12
N ALA A 119 -23.64 -11.41 2.99
CA ALA A 119 -22.77 -11.30 1.82
C ALA A 119 -21.48 -10.50 2.13
N ALA A 120 -21.58 -9.37 2.82
CA ALA A 120 -20.42 -8.57 3.22
C ALA A 120 -19.49 -9.35 4.19
N ASN A 121 -20.05 -10.07 5.15
CA ASN A 121 -19.31 -10.92 6.07
C ASN A 121 -18.60 -12.08 5.34
N HIS A 122 -19.25 -12.69 4.35
CA HIS A 122 -18.63 -13.72 3.52
C HIS A 122 -17.43 -13.16 2.76
N LEU A 123 -17.58 -12.03 2.08
CA LEU A 123 -16.49 -11.37 1.33
C LEU A 123 -15.30 -11.02 2.23
N LEU A 124 -15.55 -10.45 3.41
CA LEU A 124 -14.53 -10.12 4.40
C LEU A 124 -13.84 -11.37 4.98
N HIS A 125 -14.55 -12.48 5.10
CA HIS A 125 -13.96 -13.78 5.44
C HIS A 125 -13.05 -14.31 4.32
N THR A 126 -13.51 -14.29 3.07
CA THR A 126 -12.72 -14.69 1.89
C THR A 126 -11.44 -13.88 1.77
N GLU A 127 -11.53 -12.54 1.88
CA GLU A 127 -10.38 -11.63 1.86
C GLU A 127 -9.33 -12.02 2.93
N ARG A 128 -9.78 -12.26 4.16
CA ARG A 128 -8.91 -12.67 5.28
C ARG A 128 -8.22 -14.01 5.01
N VAL A 129 -8.93 -15.00 4.46
CA VAL A 129 -8.35 -16.31 4.12
C VAL A 129 -7.27 -16.17 3.05
N LEU A 130 -7.54 -15.43 1.97
CA LEU A 130 -6.57 -15.16 0.91
C LEU A 130 -5.34 -14.39 1.43
N MET A 131 -5.57 -13.38 2.29
CA MET A 131 -4.49 -12.63 2.94
C MET A 131 -3.61 -13.53 3.81
N ASN A 132 -4.22 -14.40 4.62
CA ASN A 132 -3.50 -15.36 5.47
C ASN A 132 -2.68 -16.35 4.62
N HIS A 133 -3.23 -16.85 3.51
CA HIS A 133 -2.49 -17.73 2.59
C HIS A 133 -1.27 -17.02 1.98
N PHE A 134 -1.40 -15.75 1.58
CA PHE A 134 -0.26 -14.97 1.08
C PHE A 134 0.79 -14.66 2.15
N GLN A 135 0.38 -14.46 3.41
CA GLN A 135 1.29 -14.27 4.54
C GLN A 135 2.06 -15.55 4.89
N GLN A 136 1.40 -16.72 4.82
CA GLN A 136 2.04 -18.02 5.00
C GLN A 136 2.98 -18.37 3.84
N MET A 137 2.56 -18.09 2.60
CA MET A 137 3.30 -18.38 1.37
C MET A 137 3.16 -17.22 0.39
N SER A 138 4.16 -16.35 0.35
CA SER A 138 4.20 -15.20 -0.57
C SER A 138 4.63 -15.61 -1.99
N ASN A 139 3.84 -16.50 -2.61
CA ASN A 139 4.03 -16.99 -3.97
C ASN A 139 3.18 -16.21 -5.00
N TYR A 140 3.42 -16.47 -6.28
CA TYR A 140 2.69 -15.84 -7.38
C TYR A 140 1.18 -16.14 -7.32
N GLU A 141 0.79 -17.41 -7.13
CA GLU A 141 -0.62 -17.84 -7.13
C GLU A 141 -1.46 -17.14 -6.06
N ASN A 142 -0.95 -16.99 -4.84
CA ASN A 142 -1.67 -16.31 -3.76
C ASN A 142 -1.78 -14.79 -4.01
N ALA A 143 -0.76 -14.18 -4.62
CA ALA A 143 -0.82 -12.76 -5.01
C ALA A 143 -1.79 -12.54 -6.18
N TYR A 144 -1.84 -13.46 -7.13
CA TYR A 144 -2.78 -13.47 -8.25
C TYR A 144 -4.23 -13.67 -7.75
N ALA A 145 -4.48 -14.62 -6.85
CA ALA A 145 -5.80 -14.85 -6.26
C ALA A 145 -6.34 -13.61 -5.53
N LEU A 146 -5.48 -12.89 -4.79
CA LEU A 146 -5.85 -11.61 -4.19
C LEU A 146 -6.14 -10.54 -5.27
N ALA A 147 -5.32 -10.43 -6.31
CA ALA A 147 -5.55 -9.50 -7.41
C ALA A 147 -6.89 -9.74 -8.13
N GLN A 148 -7.21 -11.01 -8.41
CA GLN A 148 -8.48 -11.42 -9.00
C GLN A 148 -9.67 -11.10 -8.07
N PHE A 149 -9.57 -11.44 -6.78
CA PHE A 149 -10.60 -11.15 -5.78
C PHE A 149 -10.93 -9.65 -5.74
N TYR A 150 -9.94 -8.76 -5.59
CA TYR A 150 -10.19 -7.32 -5.57
C TYR A 150 -10.73 -6.80 -6.92
N PHE A 151 -10.31 -7.39 -8.05
CA PHE A 151 -10.83 -7.02 -9.37
C PHE A 151 -12.32 -7.36 -9.53
N GLU A 152 -12.73 -8.56 -9.12
CA GLU A 152 -14.14 -8.99 -9.12
C GLU A 152 -15.00 -8.10 -8.21
N GLN A 153 -14.44 -7.69 -7.06
CA GLN A 153 -15.06 -6.74 -6.14
C GLN A 153 -15.03 -5.27 -6.61
N LYS A 154 -14.47 -4.99 -7.80
CA LYS A 154 -14.28 -3.63 -8.37
C LYS A 154 -13.40 -2.71 -7.52
N ALA A 155 -12.61 -3.28 -6.61
CA ALA A 155 -11.60 -2.62 -5.80
C ALA A 155 -10.31 -2.46 -6.64
N TYR A 156 -10.38 -1.61 -7.67
CA TYR A 156 -9.35 -1.54 -8.71
C TYR A 156 -7.99 -1.05 -8.20
N TYR A 157 -7.94 -0.21 -7.16
CA TYR A 157 -6.67 0.24 -6.57
C TYR A 157 -5.93 -0.90 -5.87
N GLU A 158 -6.67 -1.74 -5.14
CA GLU A 158 -6.19 -2.93 -4.46
C GLU A 158 -5.80 -4.00 -5.48
N ALA A 159 -6.60 -4.23 -6.52
CA ALA A 159 -6.25 -5.10 -7.64
C ALA A 159 -4.94 -4.66 -8.33
N ILE A 160 -4.75 -3.36 -8.56
CA ILE A 160 -3.50 -2.79 -9.08
C ILE A 160 -2.32 -3.00 -8.11
N ALA A 161 -2.54 -2.92 -6.81
CA ALA A 161 -1.49 -3.17 -5.82
C ALA A 161 -1.07 -4.65 -5.77
N TRP A 162 -2.03 -5.57 -5.91
CA TRP A 162 -1.77 -7.02 -5.89
C TRP A 162 -1.23 -7.55 -7.23
N THR A 163 -1.72 -7.08 -8.37
CA THR A 163 -1.11 -7.37 -9.69
C THR A 163 0.35 -6.93 -9.73
N LYS A 164 0.70 -5.76 -9.18
CA LYS A 164 2.10 -5.32 -9.05
C LYS A 164 2.96 -6.22 -8.15
N LYS A 165 2.36 -6.91 -7.17
CA LYS A 165 3.08 -7.91 -6.34
C LYS A 165 3.24 -9.21 -7.11
N ALA A 166 2.18 -9.71 -7.74
CA ALA A 166 2.20 -10.91 -8.57
C ALA A 166 3.20 -10.79 -9.73
N ASN A 167 3.21 -9.67 -10.47
CA ASN A 167 4.18 -9.40 -11.55
C ASN A 167 5.65 -9.31 -11.08
N LYS A 168 5.90 -9.03 -9.79
CA LYS A 168 7.28 -9.12 -9.24
C LYS A 168 7.71 -10.56 -8.95
N LEU A 169 6.77 -11.46 -8.71
CA LEU A 169 7.02 -12.87 -8.43
C LEU A 169 7.05 -13.70 -9.72
N ASN A 170 6.23 -13.35 -10.71
CA ASN A 170 6.28 -13.88 -12.08
C ASN A 170 6.00 -12.75 -13.09
N PRO A 171 7.03 -12.14 -13.70
CA PRO A 171 6.84 -11.06 -14.66
C PRO A 171 6.23 -11.53 -15.98
N ASN A 172 6.29 -12.84 -16.28
CA ASN A 172 5.93 -13.44 -17.56
C ASN A 172 4.46 -13.91 -17.62
N SER A 173 3.63 -13.65 -16.60
CA SER A 173 2.21 -13.98 -16.64
C SER A 173 1.37 -12.87 -17.25
N ASP A 174 0.83 -13.12 -18.44
CA ASP A 174 -0.12 -12.26 -19.13
C ASP A 174 -1.42 -12.03 -18.32
N VAL A 175 -1.95 -13.03 -17.64
CA VAL A 175 -3.21 -12.92 -16.87
C VAL A 175 -3.14 -11.81 -15.80
N THR A 176 -2.00 -11.66 -15.13
CA THR A 176 -1.83 -10.58 -14.13
C THR A 176 -1.71 -9.20 -14.79
N TRP A 177 -1.06 -9.10 -15.95
CA TRP A 177 -1.04 -7.86 -16.75
C TRP A 177 -2.42 -7.50 -17.32
N LEU A 178 -3.23 -8.51 -17.67
CA LEU A 178 -4.60 -8.36 -18.12
C LEU A 178 -5.49 -7.72 -17.03
N ILE A 179 -5.38 -8.21 -15.77
CA ILE A 179 -6.08 -7.60 -14.62
C ILE A 179 -5.56 -6.17 -14.36
N TYR A 180 -4.26 -5.93 -14.47
CA TYR A 180 -3.67 -4.59 -14.28
C TYR A 180 -4.23 -3.58 -15.30
N ALA A 181 -4.21 -3.92 -16.59
CA ALA A 181 -4.69 -3.07 -17.66
C ALA A 181 -6.21 -2.82 -17.54
N LYS A 182 -7.00 -3.87 -17.28
CA LYS A 182 -8.45 -3.75 -17.04
C LYS A 182 -8.78 -2.87 -15.84
N SER A 183 -8.01 -2.97 -14.76
CA SER A 183 -8.18 -2.12 -13.57
C SER A 183 -7.85 -0.66 -13.86
N LYS A 184 -6.78 -0.39 -14.62
CA LYS A 184 -6.40 0.98 -15.02
C LYS A 184 -7.44 1.61 -15.94
N PHE A 185 -7.91 0.88 -16.94
CA PHE A 185 -8.98 1.32 -17.83
C PHE A 185 -10.28 1.61 -17.05
N ALA A 186 -10.66 0.75 -16.10
CA ALA A 186 -11.86 0.95 -15.27
C ALA A 186 -11.78 2.16 -14.33
N LEU A 187 -10.57 2.64 -13.99
CA LEU A 187 -10.34 3.89 -13.26
C LEU A 187 -10.34 5.13 -14.18
N GLY A 188 -10.52 4.97 -15.50
CA GLY A 188 -10.41 6.04 -16.49
C GLY A 188 -8.98 6.37 -16.92
N GLU A 189 -7.98 5.65 -16.41
CA GLU A 189 -6.56 5.82 -16.80
C GLU A 189 -6.26 5.09 -18.12
N VAL A 190 -6.97 5.43 -19.19
CA VAL A 190 -6.94 4.72 -20.49
C VAL A 190 -5.54 4.74 -21.11
N GLU A 191 -4.88 5.89 -21.15
CA GLU A 191 -3.51 6.03 -21.67
C GLU A 191 -2.53 5.12 -20.92
N VAL A 192 -2.61 5.09 -19.59
CA VAL A 192 -1.75 4.25 -18.73
C VAL A 192 -2.02 2.75 -18.93
N ALA A 193 -3.25 2.37 -19.27
CA ALA A 193 -3.59 0.99 -19.61
C ALA A 193 -3.01 0.60 -20.98
N ILE A 194 -3.11 1.47 -21.99
CA ILE A 194 -2.53 1.27 -23.33
C ILE A 194 -1.01 1.18 -23.26
N ASP A 195 -0.34 2.17 -22.64
CA ASP A 195 1.12 2.19 -22.41
C ASP A 195 1.63 0.90 -21.76
N ALA A 196 0.90 0.38 -20.78
CA ALA A 196 1.29 -0.85 -20.07
C ALA A 196 1.13 -2.10 -20.95
N LEU A 197 0.08 -2.16 -21.77
CA LEU A 197 -0.16 -3.25 -22.71
C LEU A 197 0.87 -3.26 -23.85
N GLU A 198 1.19 -2.10 -24.42
CA GLU A 198 2.22 -2.00 -25.46
C GLU A 198 3.58 -2.49 -24.96
N ARG A 199 4.03 -1.96 -23.81
CA ARG A 199 5.31 -2.33 -23.20
C ARG A 199 5.39 -3.81 -22.87
N ILE A 200 4.32 -4.44 -22.37
CA ILE A 200 4.40 -5.86 -22.03
C ILE A 200 4.35 -6.76 -23.26
N LEU A 201 3.66 -6.36 -24.33
CA LEU A 201 3.61 -7.11 -25.60
C LEU A 201 4.97 -7.17 -26.32
N GLU A 202 5.90 -6.27 -26.02
CA GLU A 202 7.31 -6.38 -26.46
C GLU A 202 8.01 -7.64 -25.91
N TYR A 203 7.61 -8.11 -24.71
CA TYR A 203 8.23 -9.25 -24.01
C TYR A 203 7.35 -10.51 -24.03
N ILE A 204 6.04 -10.37 -23.85
CA ILE A 204 5.07 -11.46 -23.74
C ILE A 204 4.15 -11.45 -24.96
N LYS A 205 4.28 -12.46 -25.82
CA LYS A 205 3.38 -12.66 -26.97
C LYS A 205 2.09 -13.35 -26.52
N SER A 206 1.19 -12.60 -25.88
CA SER A 206 -0.16 -13.06 -25.55
C SER A 206 -1.20 -12.45 -26.48
N LYS A 207 -2.01 -13.31 -27.08
CA LYS A 207 -3.10 -12.91 -27.97
C LYS A 207 -4.17 -12.10 -27.22
N GLU A 208 -4.48 -12.45 -25.98
CA GLU A 208 -5.49 -11.74 -25.17
C GLU A 208 -5.08 -10.30 -24.85
N LEU A 209 -3.78 -10.08 -24.58
CA LEU A 209 -3.25 -8.73 -24.35
C LEU A 209 -3.29 -7.88 -25.64
N GLN A 210 -3.04 -8.49 -26.80
CA GLN A 210 -3.15 -7.81 -28.09
C GLN A 210 -4.60 -7.44 -28.42
N GLU A 211 -5.54 -8.37 -28.28
CA GLU A 211 -6.98 -8.10 -28.50
C GLU A 211 -7.49 -7.00 -27.55
N LEU A 212 -7.02 -6.98 -26.29
CA LEU A 212 -7.36 -5.91 -25.34
C LEU A 212 -6.76 -4.56 -25.73
N LEU A 213 -5.52 -4.53 -26.23
CA LEU A 213 -4.86 -3.31 -26.70
C LEU A 213 -5.58 -2.72 -27.93
N GLU A 214 -5.92 -3.55 -28.90
CA GLU A 214 -6.67 -3.15 -30.10
C GLU A 214 -8.06 -2.62 -29.71
N PHE A 215 -8.75 -3.27 -28.77
CA PHE A 215 -10.01 -2.79 -28.22
C PHE A 215 -9.86 -1.41 -27.55
N TYR A 216 -8.86 -1.20 -26.69
CA TYR A 216 -8.68 0.10 -26.01
C TYR A 216 -8.28 1.23 -26.97
N LYS A 217 -7.45 0.97 -27.97
CA LYS A 217 -7.14 1.96 -29.02
C LYS A 217 -8.37 2.34 -29.86
N GLY A 218 -9.31 1.43 -30.04
CA GLY A 218 -10.61 1.71 -30.69
C GLY A 218 -11.62 2.46 -29.81
N GLN A 219 -11.27 2.86 -28.59
CA GLN A 219 -12.11 3.68 -27.69
C GLN A 219 -11.55 5.10 -27.47
N GLN A 220 -10.44 5.46 -28.13
CA GLN A 220 -9.88 6.83 -28.17
C GLN A 220 -10.47 7.65 -29.33
#